data_AF-A0A081AFR0-F1
#
_entry.id   AF-A0A081AFR0-F1
#
_cell.length_a   1.000
_cell.length_b   1.000
_cell.length_c   1.000
_cell.angle_alpha   90.00
_cell.angle_beta   90.00
_cell.angle_gamma   90.00
#
_symmetry.space_group_name_H-M   'P 1'
#
loop_
_entity.id
_entity.type
_entity.pdbx_description
1 polymer ?
#
loop_
_entity_poly.entity_id
_entity_poly.type
_entity_poly.pdbx_seq_one_letter_code
_entity_poly.pdbx_strand_id
1 'polypeptide(L)'
;MSDAERARLRRANMSYSQRERTRQKNAERQRLRRAQRRAEEVEADRERNRLSNQAQRLLRTQVARKHECEQQVVRRSQQTEAARAASREIDTEARARRRSQQTEDERKEEREANAVVQATRRSQQTGDERDVERDADRERQAVRRVLQTEEEREEERERVRERRRTTRHRDALANHENFRPSMVTGPDVYEENRRHRLPPTTVCVHCNAWKWPGESKMGCCLEGKVKLPPLAPAPAKLL
;
A
#
# COMPACT_ATOMS: atom_id res chain seq x y z
N MET A 1 -69.95 -9.52 -4.60
CA MET A 1 -69.24 -9.44 -5.90
C MET A 1 -68.85 -8.00 -6.17
N SER A 2 -67.57 -7.75 -6.45
CA SER A 2 -67.07 -6.41 -6.77
C SER A 2 -67.48 -5.98 -8.18
N ASP A 3 -67.49 -4.67 -8.46
CA ASP A 3 -67.76 -4.17 -9.82
C ASP A 3 -66.74 -4.64 -10.84
N ALA A 4 -65.49 -4.85 -10.41
CA ALA A 4 -64.45 -5.43 -11.23
C ALA A 4 -64.77 -6.88 -11.62
N GLU A 5 -65.28 -7.70 -10.70
CA GLU A 5 -65.69 -9.08 -10.96
C GLU A 5 -66.91 -9.15 -11.89
N ARG A 6 -67.92 -8.31 -11.65
CA ARG A 6 -69.09 -8.18 -12.55
C ARG A 6 -68.67 -7.79 -13.97
N ALA A 7 -67.73 -6.85 -14.11
CA ALA A 7 -67.21 -6.45 -15.42
C ALA A 7 -66.34 -7.54 -16.09
N ARG A 8 -65.65 -8.39 -15.33
CA ARG A 8 -64.93 -9.55 -15.86
C ARG A 8 -65.89 -10.60 -16.39
N LEU A 9 -66.92 -10.96 -15.63
CA LEU A 9 -67.95 -11.93 -16.04
C LEU A 9 -68.72 -11.47 -17.28
N ARG A 10 -69.11 -10.18 -17.33
CA ARG A 10 -69.76 -9.60 -18.51
C ARG A 10 -68.86 -9.64 -19.75
N ARG A 11 -67.55 -9.35 -19.60
CA ARG A 11 -66.58 -9.45 -20.71
C ARG A 11 -66.36 -10.90 -21.17
N ALA A 12 -66.29 -11.84 -20.23
CA ALA A 12 -66.16 -13.26 -20.52
C ALA A 12 -67.36 -13.79 -21.31
N ASN A 13 -68.58 -13.37 -20.94
CA ASN A 13 -69.83 -13.78 -21.58
C ASN A 13 -70.19 -13.00 -22.85
N MET A 14 -69.35 -12.07 -23.32
CA MET A 14 -69.59 -11.40 -24.61
C MET A 14 -69.30 -12.34 -25.79
N SER A 15 -70.22 -12.37 -26.75
CA SER A 15 -69.98 -13.03 -28.04
C SER A 15 -68.89 -12.31 -28.84
N TYR A 16 -68.26 -13.00 -29.78
CA TYR A 16 -67.21 -12.43 -30.63
C TYR A 16 -67.66 -11.15 -31.34
N SER A 17 -68.87 -11.14 -31.92
CA SER A 17 -69.47 -9.97 -32.57
C SER A 17 -69.68 -8.80 -31.59
N GLN A 18 -70.09 -9.08 -30.35
CA GLN A 18 -70.22 -8.05 -29.32
C GLN A 18 -68.86 -7.47 -28.91
N ARG A 19 -67.84 -8.32 -28.73
CA ARG A 19 -66.47 -7.88 -28.43
C ARG A 19 -65.92 -6.97 -29.53
N GLU A 20 -66.13 -7.34 -30.80
CA GLU A 20 -65.61 -6.56 -31.93
C GLU A 20 -66.29 -5.19 -32.03
N ARG A 21 -67.62 -5.12 -31.87
CA ARG A 21 -68.33 -3.83 -31.80
C ARG A 21 -67.85 -2.95 -30.64
N THR A 22 -67.54 -3.53 -29.47
CA THR A 22 -66.98 -2.75 -28.35
C THR A 22 -65.56 -2.27 -28.63
N ARG A 23 -64.72 -3.05 -29.33
CA ARG A 23 -63.39 -2.62 -29.76
C ARG A 23 -63.46 -1.47 -30.76
N GLN A 24 -64.34 -1.58 -31.77
CA GLN A 24 -64.55 -0.53 -32.77
C GLN A 24 -65.02 0.77 -32.12
N LYS A 25 -66.04 0.72 -31.25
CA LYS A 25 -66.52 1.90 -30.50
C LYS A 25 -65.44 2.52 -29.61
N ASN A 26 -64.62 1.69 -28.95
CA ASN A 26 -63.51 2.19 -28.13
C ASN A 26 -62.39 2.81 -28.97
N ALA A 27 -62.06 2.21 -30.11
CA ALA A 27 -61.08 2.74 -31.04
C ALA A 27 -61.55 4.09 -31.62
N GLU A 28 -62.82 4.22 -31.98
CA GLU A 28 -63.41 5.47 -32.46
C GLU A 28 -63.38 6.57 -31.38
N ARG A 29 -63.81 6.24 -30.15
CA ARG A 29 -63.68 7.15 -28.99
C ARG A 29 -62.22 7.57 -28.77
N GLN A 30 -61.28 6.65 -28.94
CA GLN A 30 -59.85 6.96 -28.81
C GLN A 30 -59.34 7.85 -29.95
N ARG A 31 -59.82 7.68 -31.19
CA ARG A 31 -59.51 8.55 -32.33
C ARG A 31 -60.01 9.97 -32.10
N LEU A 32 -61.26 10.13 -31.66
CA LEU A 32 -61.82 11.44 -31.32
C LEU A 32 -61.03 12.13 -30.21
N ARG A 33 -60.70 11.40 -29.13
CA ARG A 33 -59.83 11.92 -28.06
C ARG A 33 -58.47 12.36 -28.59
N ARG A 34 -57.85 11.59 -29.49
CA ARG A 34 -56.55 11.95 -30.11
C ARG A 34 -56.66 13.21 -30.97
N ALA A 35 -57.74 13.38 -31.72
CA ALA A 35 -57.97 14.55 -32.57
C ALA A 35 -58.18 15.84 -31.75
N GLN A 36 -58.72 15.73 -30.53
CA GLN A 36 -58.98 16.87 -29.64
C GLN A 36 -57.79 17.23 -28.72
N ARG A 37 -56.66 16.51 -28.80
CA ARG A 37 -55.51 16.78 -27.92
C ARG A 37 -54.74 18.01 -28.34
N ARG A 38 -54.30 18.77 -27.34
CA ARG A 38 -53.34 19.87 -27.51
C ARG A 38 -51.94 19.32 -27.77
N ALA A 39 -51.11 20.08 -28.49
CA ALA A 39 -49.74 19.67 -28.81
C ALA A 39 -48.91 19.35 -27.56
N GLU A 40 -49.04 20.15 -26.50
CA GLU A 40 -48.36 19.98 -25.21
C GLU A 40 -48.68 18.63 -24.53
N GLU A 41 -49.95 18.18 -24.60
CA GLU A 41 -50.35 16.89 -24.03
C GLU A 41 -49.74 15.71 -24.80
N VAL A 42 -49.62 15.84 -26.12
CA VAL A 42 -48.99 14.85 -26.99
C VAL A 42 -47.49 14.76 -26.71
N GLU A 43 -46.82 15.89 -26.48
CA GLU A 43 -45.41 15.92 -26.10
C GLU A 43 -45.19 15.32 -24.70
N ALA A 44 -46.02 15.65 -23.72
CA ALA A 44 -45.96 15.05 -22.39
C ALA A 44 -46.19 13.53 -22.43
N ASP A 45 -47.13 13.04 -23.26
CA ASP A 45 -47.32 11.61 -23.49
C ASP A 45 -46.08 10.96 -24.13
N ARG A 46 -45.44 11.62 -25.11
CA ARG A 46 -44.20 11.12 -25.74
C ARG A 46 -43.05 11.06 -24.74
N GLU A 47 -42.90 12.07 -23.89
CA GLU A 47 -41.87 12.11 -22.86
C GLU A 47 -42.10 11.02 -21.80
N ARG A 48 -43.34 10.87 -21.29
CA ARG A 48 -43.71 9.76 -20.40
C ARG A 48 -43.39 8.41 -21.02
N ASN A 49 -43.71 8.21 -22.29
CA ASN A 49 -43.40 6.97 -23.00
C ASN A 49 -41.88 6.78 -23.16
N ARG A 50 -41.12 7.83 -23.43
CA ARG A 50 -39.66 7.78 -23.51
C ARG A 50 -39.05 7.35 -22.17
N LEU A 51 -39.45 7.99 -21.08
CA LEU A 51 -38.97 7.67 -19.72
C LEU A 51 -39.37 6.27 -19.29
N SER A 52 -40.62 5.87 -19.56
CA SER A 52 -41.11 4.51 -19.29
C SER A 52 -40.30 3.45 -20.05
N ASN A 53 -40.05 3.67 -21.35
CA ASN A 53 -39.23 2.78 -22.16
C ASN A 53 -37.77 2.73 -21.67
N GLN A 54 -37.21 3.87 -21.25
CA GLN A 54 -35.87 3.93 -20.69
C GLN A 54 -35.78 3.14 -19.37
N ALA A 55 -36.73 3.35 -18.45
CA ALA A 55 -36.82 2.62 -17.19
C ALA A 55 -36.98 1.11 -17.42
N GLN A 56 -37.82 0.71 -18.38
CA GLN A 56 -38.01 -0.70 -18.72
C GLN A 56 -36.72 -1.32 -19.29
N ARG A 57 -35.98 -0.61 -20.15
CA ARG A 57 -34.69 -1.07 -20.67
C ARG A 57 -33.67 -1.25 -19.54
N LEU A 58 -33.54 -0.27 -18.64
CA LEU A 58 -32.64 -0.36 -17.49
C LEU A 58 -32.98 -1.55 -16.60
N LEU A 59 -34.27 -1.75 -16.31
CA LEU A 59 -34.71 -2.89 -15.50
C LEU A 59 -34.37 -4.22 -16.18
N ARG A 60 -34.64 -4.36 -17.49
CA ARG A 60 -34.28 -5.57 -18.25
C ARG A 60 -32.78 -5.84 -18.21
N THR A 61 -31.95 -4.81 -18.38
CA THR A 61 -30.49 -4.94 -18.28
C THR A 61 -30.05 -5.36 -16.87
N GLN A 62 -30.66 -4.79 -15.82
CA GLN A 62 -30.33 -5.19 -14.45
C GLN A 62 -30.72 -6.65 -14.16
N VAL A 63 -31.90 -7.07 -14.61
CA VAL A 63 -32.36 -8.46 -14.46
C VAL A 63 -31.45 -9.42 -15.23
N ALA A 64 -31.08 -9.09 -16.46
CA ALA A 64 -30.15 -9.89 -17.26
C ALA A 64 -28.79 -10.04 -16.56
N ARG A 65 -28.21 -8.94 -16.05
CA ARG A 65 -26.95 -8.98 -15.29
C ARG A 65 -27.05 -9.82 -14.03
N LYS A 66 -28.14 -9.70 -13.26
CA LYS A 66 -28.36 -10.52 -12.07
C LYS A 66 -28.41 -12.01 -12.41
N HIS A 67 -29.16 -12.34 -13.45
CA HIS A 67 -29.26 -13.71 -13.93
C HIS A 67 -27.92 -14.25 -14.44
N GLU A 68 -27.12 -13.46 -15.16
CA GLU A 68 -25.75 -13.83 -15.56
C GLU A 68 -24.84 -14.07 -14.35
N CYS A 69 -24.92 -13.21 -13.33
CA CYS A 69 -24.18 -13.40 -12.08
C CYS A 69 -24.59 -14.71 -11.38
N GLU A 70 -25.89 -14.99 -11.28
CA GLU A 70 -26.42 -16.21 -10.68
C GLU A 70 -25.96 -17.46 -11.46
N GLN A 71 -26.06 -17.44 -12.79
CA GLN A 71 -25.54 -18.51 -13.64
C GLN A 71 -24.04 -18.71 -13.47
N GLN A 72 -23.26 -17.63 -13.34
CA GLN A 72 -21.83 -17.71 -13.11
C GLN A 72 -21.52 -18.37 -11.76
N VAL A 73 -22.27 -18.04 -10.71
CA VAL A 73 -22.11 -18.65 -9.38
C VAL A 73 -22.43 -20.15 -9.44
N VAL A 74 -23.54 -20.52 -10.08
CA VAL A 74 -23.93 -21.94 -10.27
C VAL A 74 -22.87 -22.69 -11.09
N ARG A 75 -22.37 -22.10 -12.18
CA ARG A 75 -21.31 -22.70 -12.97
C ARG A 75 -20.04 -22.93 -12.15
N ARG A 76 -19.64 -21.97 -11.30
CA ARG A 76 -18.46 -22.09 -10.43
C ARG A 76 -18.65 -23.16 -9.33
N SER A 77 -19.86 -23.29 -8.78
CA SER A 77 -20.13 -24.31 -7.77
C SER A 77 -20.09 -25.73 -8.35
N GLN A 78 -20.54 -25.90 -9.60
CA GLN A 78 -20.53 -27.18 -10.32
C GLN A 78 -19.18 -27.56 -10.94
N GLN A 79 -18.21 -26.64 -10.97
CA GLN A 79 -16.88 -26.93 -11.53
C GLN A 79 -16.10 -27.94 -10.68
N THR A 80 -15.45 -28.89 -11.35
CA THR A 80 -14.50 -29.81 -10.73
C THR A 80 -13.23 -29.07 -10.31
N GLU A 81 -12.50 -29.63 -9.34
CA GLU A 81 -11.22 -29.08 -8.90
C GLU A 81 -10.19 -28.99 -10.03
N ALA A 82 -10.15 -29.99 -10.92
CA ALA A 82 -9.30 -29.96 -12.11
C ALA A 82 -9.64 -28.80 -13.05
N ALA A 83 -10.92 -28.52 -13.30
CA ALA A 83 -11.34 -27.38 -14.10
C ALA A 83 -11.01 -26.04 -13.44
N ARG A 84 -11.11 -25.95 -12.10
CA ARG A 84 -10.69 -24.78 -11.34
C ARG A 84 -9.17 -24.58 -11.41
N ALA A 85 -8.39 -25.65 -11.30
CA ALA A 85 -6.94 -25.61 -11.42
C ALA A 85 -6.49 -25.14 -12.82
N ALA A 86 -7.04 -25.74 -13.88
CA ALA A 86 -6.78 -25.32 -15.26
C ALA A 86 -7.15 -23.85 -15.50
N SER A 87 -8.27 -23.38 -14.94
CA SER A 87 -8.66 -21.97 -15.04
C SER A 87 -7.65 -21.04 -14.35
N ARG A 88 -7.15 -21.42 -13.16
CA ARG A 88 -6.12 -20.66 -12.44
C ARG A 88 -4.79 -20.63 -13.20
N GLU A 89 -4.42 -21.73 -13.86
CA GLU A 89 -3.22 -21.81 -14.68
C GLU A 89 -3.30 -20.85 -15.86
N ILE A 90 -4.41 -20.87 -16.60
CA ILE A 90 -4.68 -19.93 -17.70
C ILE A 90 -4.62 -18.48 -17.21
N ASP A 91 -5.25 -18.16 -16.07
CA ASP A 91 -5.22 -16.81 -15.50
C ASP A 91 -3.80 -16.38 -15.08
N THR A 92 -3.01 -17.33 -14.56
CA THR A 92 -1.62 -17.11 -14.15
C THR A 92 -0.73 -16.85 -15.36
N GLU A 93 -0.86 -17.65 -16.42
CA GLU A 93 -0.14 -17.45 -17.68
C GLU A 93 -0.53 -16.13 -18.35
N ALA A 94 -1.83 -15.82 -18.42
CA ALA A 94 -2.31 -14.57 -18.98
C ALA A 94 -1.76 -13.36 -18.21
N ARG A 95 -1.69 -13.45 -16.87
CA ARG A 95 -1.08 -12.42 -16.04
C ARG A 95 0.43 -12.32 -16.27
N ALA A 96 1.14 -13.44 -16.38
CA ALA A 96 2.58 -13.46 -16.67
C ALA A 96 2.88 -12.82 -18.03
N ARG A 97 2.11 -13.16 -19.07
CA ARG A 97 2.22 -12.57 -20.41
C ARG A 97 1.96 -11.07 -20.41
N ARG A 98 0.91 -10.60 -19.71
CA ARG A 98 0.66 -9.17 -19.55
C ARG A 98 1.85 -8.48 -18.89
N ARG A 99 2.38 -9.04 -17.79
CA ARG A 99 3.54 -8.46 -17.08
C ARG A 99 4.81 -8.41 -17.92
N SER A 100 5.06 -9.41 -18.78
CA SER A 100 6.22 -9.38 -19.66
C SER A 100 6.12 -8.33 -20.77
N GLN A 101 4.89 -7.92 -21.12
CA GLN A 101 4.62 -6.92 -22.16
C GLN A 101 4.47 -5.50 -21.60
N GLN A 102 4.38 -5.35 -20.27
CA GLN A 102 4.23 -4.05 -19.63
C GLN A 102 5.50 -3.20 -19.77
N THR A 103 5.28 -1.95 -20.13
CA THR A 103 6.29 -0.90 -20.07
C THR A 103 6.72 -0.60 -18.63
N GLU A 104 7.86 0.08 -18.45
CA GLU A 104 8.30 0.50 -17.10
C GLU A 104 7.32 1.50 -16.46
N ASP A 105 6.72 2.39 -17.26
CA ASP A 105 5.75 3.37 -16.76
C ASP A 105 4.48 2.69 -16.26
N GLU A 106 3.92 1.74 -17.03
CA GLU A 106 2.78 0.93 -16.57
C GLU A 106 3.10 0.12 -15.30
N ARG A 107 4.33 -0.42 -15.20
CA ARG A 107 4.79 -1.12 -14.00
C ARG A 107 4.91 -0.17 -12.81
N LYS A 108 5.33 1.07 -13.02
CA LYS A 108 5.39 2.09 -11.98
C LYS A 108 3.99 2.49 -11.52
N GLU A 109 3.06 2.73 -12.44
CA GLU A 109 1.66 3.03 -12.12
C GLU A 109 0.99 1.89 -11.35
N GLU A 110 1.20 0.62 -11.76
CA GLU A 110 0.67 -0.54 -11.03
C GLU A 110 1.24 -0.61 -9.60
N ARG A 111 2.53 -0.29 -9.41
CA ARG A 111 3.16 -0.24 -8.07
C ARG A 111 2.59 0.88 -7.22
N GLU A 112 2.38 2.06 -7.80
CA GLU A 112 1.80 3.22 -7.09
C GLU A 112 0.35 2.96 -6.70
N ALA A 113 -0.47 2.42 -7.61
CA ALA A 113 -1.85 2.02 -7.32
C ALA A 113 -1.89 0.97 -6.20
N ASN A 114 -1.03 -0.05 -6.26
CA ASN A 114 -0.93 -1.04 -5.19
C ASN A 114 -0.47 -0.42 -3.86
N ALA A 115 0.45 0.55 -3.87
CA ALA A 115 0.87 1.24 -2.66
C ALA A 115 -0.30 2.01 -2.01
N VAL A 116 -1.13 2.68 -2.81
CA VAL A 116 -2.33 3.39 -2.33
C VAL A 116 -3.36 2.42 -1.74
N VAL A 117 -3.61 1.28 -2.40
CA VAL A 117 -4.51 0.24 -1.89
C VAL A 117 -4.01 -0.29 -0.54
N GLN A 118 -2.71 -0.58 -0.42
CA GLN A 118 -2.13 -1.07 0.84
C GLN A 118 -2.15 -0.01 1.94
N ALA A 119 -1.91 1.26 1.61
CA ALA A 119 -2.01 2.36 2.57
C ALA A 119 -3.45 2.52 3.08
N THR A 120 -4.43 2.43 2.18
CA THR A 120 -5.86 2.50 2.51
C THR A 120 -6.31 1.32 3.36
N ARG A 121 -5.85 0.10 3.03
CA ARG A 121 -6.11 -1.08 3.85
C ARG A 121 -5.57 -0.91 5.27
N ARG A 122 -4.33 -0.45 5.41
CA ARG A 122 -3.69 -0.22 6.71
C ARG A 122 -4.38 0.87 7.54
N SER A 123 -4.92 1.92 6.92
CA SER A 123 -5.64 2.97 7.64
C SER A 123 -7.02 2.52 8.15
N GLN A 124 -7.64 1.55 7.48
CA GLN A 124 -8.92 0.96 7.86
C GLN A 124 -8.78 -0.24 8.81
N GLN A 125 -7.57 -0.73 9.00
CA GLN A 125 -7.29 -1.93 9.77
C GLN A 125 -7.53 -1.71 11.27
N THR A 126 -8.21 -2.68 11.88
CA THR A 126 -8.50 -2.68 13.32
C THR A 126 -7.24 -2.97 14.16
N GLY A 127 -7.33 -2.84 15.49
CA GLY A 127 -6.25 -3.23 16.40
C GLY A 127 -5.90 -4.71 16.27
N ASP A 128 -6.91 -5.58 16.42
CA ASP A 128 -6.76 -7.03 16.38
C ASP A 128 -6.18 -7.53 15.05
N GLU A 129 -6.64 -6.98 13.92
CA GLU A 129 -6.08 -7.32 12.61
C GLU A 129 -4.60 -6.93 12.48
N ARG A 130 -4.18 -5.83 13.11
CA ARG A 130 -2.76 -5.44 13.13
C ARG A 130 -1.92 -6.35 14.02
N ASP A 131 -2.48 -6.88 15.09
CA ASP A 131 -1.79 -7.83 15.96
C ASP A 131 -1.62 -9.18 15.26
N VAL A 132 -2.67 -9.69 14.62
CA VAL A 132 -2.60 -10.92 13.81
C VAL A 132 -1.57 -10.78 12.68
N GLU A 133 -1.56 -9.64 11.97
CA GLU A 133 -0.56 -9.42 10.90
C GLU A 133 0.87 -9.38 11.44
N ARG A 134 1.08 -8.72 12.59
CA ARG A 134 2.39 -8.66 13.26
C ARG A 134 2.85 -10.03 13.72
N ASP A 135 1.97 -10.83 14.30
CA ASP A 135 2.29 -12.18 14.75
C ASP A 135 2.63 -13.09 13.57
N ALA A 136 1.85 -13.04 12.50
CA ALA A 136 2.14 -13.76 11.26
C ALA A 136 3.48 -13.31 10.64
N ASP A 137 3.84 -12.03 10.74
CA ASP A 137 5.13 -11.53 10.25
C ASP A 137 6.30 -12.03 11.09
N ARG A 138 6.16 -12.04 12.42
CA ARG A 138 7.16 -12.63 13.33
C ARG A 138 7.37 -14.10 13.03
N GLU A 139 6.30 -14.85 12.80
CA GLU A 139 6.38 -16.28 12.46
C GLU A 139 7.10 -16.50 11.12
N ARG A 140 6.71 -15.76 10.07
CA ARG A 140 7.42 -15.80 8.78
C ARG A 140 8.89 -15.48 8.92
N GLN A 141 9.24 -14.47 9.73
CA GLN A 141 10.63 -14.11 9.96
C GLN A 141 11.38 -15.19 10.74
N ALA A 142 10.75 -15.83 11.72
CA ALA A 142 11.33 -16.93 12.46
C ALA A 142 11.61 -18.13 11.54
N VAL A 143 10.63 -18.53 10.72
CA VAL A 143 10.79 -19.59 9.70
C VAL A 143 11.92 -19.24 8.74
N ARG A 144 11.96 -18.00 8.24
CA ARG A 144 13.05 -17.54 7.35
C ARG A 144 14.42 -17.69 8.01
N ARG A 145 14.58 -17.32 9.28
CA ARG A 145 15.86 -17.46 10.01
C ARG A 145 16.27 -18.91 10.21
N VAL A 146 15.30 -19.81 10.41
CA VAL A 146 15.58 -21.26 10.56
C VAL A 146 16.02 -21.86 9.23
N LEU A 147 15.38 -21.48 8.12
CA LEU A 147 15.69 -21.99 6.79
C LEU A 147 16.91 -21.34 6.13
N GLN A 148 17.35 -20.17 6.62
CA GLN A 148 18.53 -19.48 6.12
C GLN A 148 19.78 -20.35 6.23
N THR A 149 20.55 -20.39 5.15
CA THR A 149 21.85 -21.05 5.13
C THR A 149 22.89 -20.23 5.91
N GLU A 150 23.99 -20.85 6.32
CA GLU A 150 25.04 -20.13 7.07
C GLU A 150 25.72 -19.06 6.20
N GLU A 151 25.82 -19.27 4.89
CA GLU A 151 26.32 -18.28 3.93
C GLU A 151 25.43 -17.04 3.88
N GLU A 152 24.11 -17.22 3.75
CA GLU A 152 23.15 -16.11 3.77
C GLU A 152 23.20 -15.33 5.09
N ARG A 153 23.45 -16.02 6.22
CA ARG A 153 23.62 -15.40 7.53
C ARG A 153 24.89 -14.57 7.62
N GLU A 154 26.02 -15.06 7.10
CA GLU A 154 27.26 -14.30 7.12
C GLU A 154 27.20 -13.09 6.19
N GLU A 155 26.57 -13.20 5.01
CA GLU A 155 26.30 -12.04 4.16
C GLU A 155 25.43 -11.00 4.87
N GLU A 156 24.38 -11.42 5.59
CA GLU A 156 23.54 -10.50 6.35
C GLU A 156 24.35 -9.79 7.45
N ARG A 157 25.21 -10.53 8.16
CA ARG A 157 26.14 -9.94 9.15
C ARG A 157 27.11 -8.97 8.49
N GLU A 158 27.64 -9.29 7.32
CA GLU A 158 28.54 -8.42 6.57
C GLU A 158 27.84 -7.14 6.12
N ARG A 159 26.64 -7.23 5.54
CA ARG A 159 25.80 -6.07 5.20
C ARG A 159 25.54 -5.17 6.41
N VAL A 160 25.29 -5.76 7.58
CA VAL A 160 25.12 -5.00 8.84
C VAL A 160 26.44 -4.37 9.29
N ARG A 161 27.58 -5.07 9.19
CA ARG A 161 28.91 -4.54 9.51
C ARG A 161 29.26 -3.37 8.59
N GLU A 162 29.03 -3.51 7.29
CA GLU A 162 29.25 -2.47 6.29
C GLU A 162 28.38 -1.25 6.56
N ARG A 163 27.07 -1.43 6.81
CA ARG A 163 26.18 -0.34 7.21
C ARG A 163 26.72 0.39 8.46
N ARG A 164 27.18 -0.34 9.47
CA ARG A 164 27.77 0.27 10.67
C ARG A 164 29.06 1.03 10.34
N ARG A 165 29.91 0.51 9.45
CA ARG A 165 31.13 1.19 8.99
C ARG A 165 30.80 2.48 8.24
N THR A 166 29.84 2.46 7.32
CA THR A 166 29.44 3.64 6.54
C THR A 166 28.77 4.70 7.42
N THR A 167 27.92 4.31 8.37
CA THR A 167 27.37 5.24 9.36
C THR A 167 28.48 5.85 10.22
N ARG A 168 29.38 5.04 10.79
CA ARG A 168 30.51 5.56 11.59
C ARG A 168 31.45 6.44 10.78
N HIS A 169 31.73 6.09 9.53
CA HIS A 169 32.58 6.88 8.65
C HIS A 169 31.91 8.22 8.28
N ARG A 170 30.60 8.21 8.00
CA ARG A 170 29.80 9.43 7.81
C ARG A 170 29.82 10.31 9.06
N ASP A 171 29.63 9.73 10.24
CA ASP A 171 29.65 10.47 11.52
C ASP A 171 31.06 11.01 11.84
N ALA A 172 32.11 10.25 11.50
CA ALA A 172 33.50 10.68 11.66
C ALA A 172 33.90 11.79 10.69
N LEU A 173 33.44 11.75 9.42
CA LEU A 173 33.66 12.80 8.43
C LEU A 173 32.80 14.05 8.70
N ALA A 174 31.59 13.88 9.24
CA ALA A 174 30.74 14.99 9.67
C ALA A 174 31.43 15.87 10.74
N ASN A 175 32.34 15.29 11.54
CA ASN A 175 33.14 16.03 12.51
C ASN A 175 34.32 16.83 11.92
N HIS A 176 34.79 16.52 10.71
CA HIS A 176 35.95 17.20 10.11
C HIS A 176 35.58 18.26 9.05
N GLU A 177 34.60 18.00 8.18
CA GLU A 177 34.23 18.95 7.11
C GLU A 177 33.07 19.89 7.51
N ASN A 178 32.20 19.44 8.42
CA ASN A 178 31.07 20.20 8.93
C ASN A 178 31.19 20.44 10.43
N PHE A 179 32.42 20.62 10.93
CA PHE A 179 32.62 21.06 12.31
C PHE A 179 31.83 22.35 12.52
N ARG A 180 30.77 22.29 13.32
CA ARG A 180 29.97 23.44 13.72
C ARG A 180 30.46 23.88 15.10
N PRO A 181 31.27 24.95 15.19
CA PRO A 181 31.78 25.45 16.47
C PRO A 181 30.68 25.71 17.50
N SER A 182 29.45 25.99 17.05
CA SER A 182 28.28 26.23 17.89
C SER A 182 27.72 25.00 18.61
N MET A 183 28.05 23.78 18.16
CA MET A 183 27.57 22.53 18.77
C MET A 183 28.48 21.98 19.86
N VAL A 184 29.68 22.56 20.03
CA VAL A 184 30.65 22.16 21.04
C VAL A 184 30.66 23.19 22.17
N THR A 185 29.98 22.86 23.26
CA THR A 185 29.88 23.69 24.47
C THR A 185 30.40 22.90 25.68
N GLY A 186 31.10 23.59 26.56
CA GLY A 186 31.66 22.98 27.77
C GLY A 186 32.79 23.82 28.38
N PRO A 187 33.11 23.59 29.66
CA PRO A 187 34.17 24.32 30.37
C PRO A 187 35.57 24.08 29.76
N ASP A 188 35.77 22.92 29.13
CA ASP A 188 37.04 22.53 28.52
C ASP A 188 37.09 22.85 27.03
N VAL A 189 36.46 23.95 26.61
CA VAL A 189 36.40 24.40 25.20
C VAL A 189 36.78 25.88 25.14
N TYR A 190 37.75 26.25 24.30
CA TYR A 190 38.08 27.66 24.06
C TYR A 190 36.92 28.37 23.38
N GLU A 191 36.50 29.53 23.90
CA GLU A 191 35.35 30.26 23.34
C GLU A 191 35.60 30.79 21.91
N GLU A 192 36.85 31.14 21.60
CA GLU A 192 37.26 31.79 20.36
C GLU A 192 37.32 30.83 19.16
N ASN A 193 37.89 29.63 19.34
CA ASN A 193 38.03 28.65 18.26
C ASN A 193 37.18 27.38 18.46
N ARG A 194 36.43 27.31 19.57
CA ARG A 194 35.58 26.17 19.98
C ARG A 194 36.30 24.82 19.98
N ARG A 195 37.63 24.83 20.12
CA ARG A 195 38.44 23.62 20.28
C ARG A 195 38.57 23.27 21.75
N HIS A 196 38.72 21.99 22.05
CA HIS A 196 38.94 21.54 23.41
C HIS A 196 40.23 22.13 23.99
N ARG A 197 40.12 22.71 25.20
CA ARG A 197 41.26 23.07 26.03
C ARG A 197 41.81 21.80 26.65
N LEU A 198 42.88 21.27 26.07
CA LEU A 198 43.58 20.14 26.66
C LEU A 198 44.37 20.62 27.88
N PRO A 199 44.28 19.94 29.03
CA PRO A 199 45.07 20.29 30.21
C PRO A 199 46.56 20.05 29.93
N PRO A 200 47.49 20.80 30.56
CA PRO A 200 48.92 20.60 30.33
C PRO A 200 49.32 19.16 30.63
N THR A 201 50.06 18.54 29.71
CA THR A 201 50.65 17.22 29.94
C THR A 201 51.74 17.31 31.00
N THR A 202 51.88 16.23 31.76
CA THR A 202 52.95 16.03 32.74
C THR A 202 53.93 14.99 32.19
N VAL A 203 55.21 15.11 32.53
CA VAL A 203 56.21 14.12 32.10
C VAL A 203 56.32 13.02 33.16
N CYS A 204 56.24 11.76 32.76
CA CYS A 204 56.41 10.62 33.65
C CYS A 204 57.86 10.55 34.15
N VAL A 205 58.05 10.50 35.47
CA VAL A 205 59.37 10.44 36.11
C VAL A 205 60.19 9.18 35.78
N HIS A 206 59.53 8.09 35.37
CA HIS A 206 60.20 6.80 35.14
C HIS A 206 60.61 6.58 33.68
N CYS A 207 59.86 7.12 32.72
CA CYS A 207 60.08 6.85 31.28
C CYS A 207 60.07 8.11 30.40
N ASN A 208 59.93 9.29 31.00
CA ASN A 208 59.82 10.58 30.31
C ASN A 208 58.69 10.69 29.27
N ALA A 209 57.72 9.77 29.30
CA ALA A 209 56.51 9.86 28.47
C ALA A 209 55.61 11.00 28.92
N TRP A 210 54.97 11.67 27.96
CA TRP A 210 53.93 12.65 28.24
C TRP A 210 52.67 11.95 28.74
N LYS A 211 52.10 12.46 29.83
CA LYS A 211 50.97 11.88 30.55
C LYS A 211 49.91 12.94 30.80
N TRP A 212 48.65 12.61 30.62
CA TRP A 212 47.55 13.54 30.91
C TRP A 212 47.18 13.55 32.40
N PRO A 213 46.75 14.69 32.95
CA PRO A 213 46.16 14.74 34.28
C PRO A 213 44.95 13.79 34.38
N GLY A 214 44.93 12.93 35.40
CA GLY A 214 43.87 11.91 35.59
C GLY A 214 44.11 10.58 34.88
N GLU A 215 45.14 10.46 34.03
CA GLU A 215 45.51 9.19 33.42
C GLU A 215 46.01 8.18 34.46
N SER A 216 45.63 6.91 34.30
CA SER A 216 45.97 5.86 35.26
C SER A 216 47.49 5.77 35.49
N LYS A 217 47.92 5.42 36.71
CA LYS A 217 49.35 5.24 37.02
C LYS A 217 50.01 4.13 36.17
N MET A 218 49.20 3.27 35.56
CA MET A 218 49.61 2.16 34.70
C MET A 218 49.77 2.56 33.22
N GLY A 219 49.49 3.80 32.83
CA GLY A 219 49.37 4.19 31.40
C GLY A 219 50.67 4.12 30.57
N CYS A 220 51.82 4.50 31.13
CA CYS A 220 53.06 4.62 30.34
C CYS A 220 54.09 3.52 30.64
N CYS A 221 54.48 3.29 31.89
CA CYS A 221 55.59 2.39 32.24
C CYS A 221 55.26 1.42 33.39
N LEU A 222 53.97 1.29 33.73
CA LEU A 222 53.50 0.57 34.92
C LEU A 222 54.28 0.99 36.18
N GLU A 223 54.40 2.29 36.43
CA GLU A 223 55.18 2.86 37.55
C GLU A 223 56.67 2.44 37.54
N GLY A 224 57.27 2.34 36.35
CA GLY A 224 58.68 1.97 36.18
C GLY A 224 58.96 0.47 36.22
N LYS A 225 57.91 -0.38 36.31
CA LYS A 225 58.05 -1.85 36.23
C LYS A 225 58.43 -2.32 34.82
N VAL A 226 58.14 -1.52 33.79
CA VAL A 226 58.54 -1.79 32.41
C VAL A 226 59.62 -0.80 31.99
N LYS A 227 60.79 -1.32 31.61
CA LYS A 227 61.85 -0.53 30.98
C LYS A 227 61.48 -0.24 29.54
N LEU A 228 60.99 0.97 29.29
CA LEU A 228 60.75 1.45 27.92
C LEU A 228 62.02 2.07 27.34
N PRO A 229 62.24 1.96 26.01
CA PRO A 229 63.25 2.73 25.33
C PRO A 229 63.05 4.23 25.57
N PRO A 230 64.12 5.03 25.72
CA PRO A 230 64.00 6.47 25.88
C PRO A 230 63.32 7.07 24.65
N LEU A 231 62.31 7.89 24.88
CA LEU A 231 61.61 8.59 23.80
C LEU A 231 62.55 9.59 23.15
N ALA A 232 62.60 9.58 21.81
CA ALA A 232 63.30 10.60 21.06
C ALA A 232 62.66 11.98 21.34
N PRO A 233 63.47 13.06 21.40
CA PRO A 233 62.92 14.40 21.54
C PRO A 233 61.99 14.71 20.35
N ALA A 234 60.91 15.45 20.63
CA ALA A 234 60.01 15.89 19.57
C ALA A 234 60.81 16.70 18.53
N PRO A 235 60.61 16.44 17.22
CA PRO A 235 61.30 17.20 16.19
C PRO A 235 60.91 18.69 16.28
N ALA A 236 61.91 19.58 16.16
CA ALA A 236 61.70 21.02 16.30
C ALA A 236 60.76 21.62 15.24
N LYS A 237 60.56 20.92 14.12
CA LYS A 237 59.58 21.23 13.09
C LYS A 237 58.95 19.93 12.59
N LEU A 238 57.63 19.90 12.55
CA LEU A 238 56.88 18.91 11.78
C LEU A 238 56.89 19.41 10.33
N LEU A 239 57.49 18.62 9.42
CA LEU A 239 57.48 18.89 7.98
C LEU A 239 56.09 18.63 7.39
#